data_AF-A0A135LKL2-F1
#
_entry.id   AF-A0A135LKL2-F1
#
_cell.length_a   1.000
_cell.length_b   1.000
_cell.length_c   1.000
_cell.angle_alpha   90.00
_cell.angle_beta   90.00
_cell.angle_gamma   90.00
#
_symmetry.space_group_name_H-M   'P 1'
#
loop_
_entity.id
_entity.type
_entity.pdbx_description
1 polymer ?
#
loop_
_entity_poly.entity_id
_entity_poly.type
_entity_poly.pdbx_seq_one_letter_code
_entity_poly.pdbx_strand_id
1 'polypeptide(L)'
;MIEKKLRNVFQIYYQSGTDVLSSIYIVKSGETASPENPTRNDDDDSHEHTLYELGSFKCTDGLNPNTLAEVLVGYFRDTNDQLTVYTTYLVLNLHVAASDSTPDEPASTISGSQLPSEPERAGSILGKALSNFIYTPAQLALDRSNLNESWYRVEQSYMPITEYFTVHENAAGEQSTPDGWPSSKYIQLAKRDRVLIEYGSIAPQLAHYNLSTEGNSVFPPRHMASDVKVSATTNGTLTSGCLYKPGLTRVSQTNSSWAISNHLPVPDGLSTDETMHSLSNVLSDITACGLSPMLKTTLFGQTADQEIEHYRNVSLSSSWAWAIGEPHDAKYPGGDGDPKYDRCAIMDLTLNGHWRSTNCTEQRRGACRIGDLPFSWALSDTSDSFSHVSNHCPPGSTFAVPRTGLENTYLYQHLLSLPETKINLGSTDPVLREVFVNFNSMDVTSCWVSGGYGATCPYASDPQQLERRTVLVAAIAGIIILIITALTFFVKCNANRRNSRRRKRVIGGWEYEGVPS
;
A
#
# COMPACT_ATOMS: atom_id res chain seq x y z
N MET A 1 1.64 -25.26 42.77
CA MET A 1 2.81 -25.35 41.88
C MET A 1 2.37 -24.73 40.57
N ILE A 2 2.45 -23.40 40.52
CA ILE A 2 1.74 -22.50 39.60
C ILE A 2 2.84 -21.94 38.69
N GLU A 3 2.87 -22.36 37.43
CA GLU A 3 3.95 -22.05 36.50
C GLU A 3 3.48 -21.12 35.37
N LYS A 4 3.90 -19.86 35.49
CA LYS A 4 4.29 -18.90 34.44
C LYS A 4 3.65 -19.08 33.05
N LYS A 5 2.65 -18.25 32.74
CA LYS A 5 2.42 -17.72 31.39
C LYS A 5 1.96 -16.27 31.51
N LEU A 6 2.86 -15.33 31.21
CA LEU A 6 2.51 -13.94 30.91
C LEU A 6 2.70 -13.79 29.40
N ARG A 7 1.59 -13.72 28.64
CA ARG A 7 1.61 -13.50 27.19
C ARG A 7 1.59 -12.00 26.91
N ASN A 8 2.49 -11.55 26.04
CA ASN A 8 2.46 -10.19 25.51
C ASN A 8 1.23 -10.02 24.60
N VAL A 9 0.52 -8.91 24.75
CA VAL A 9 -0.62 -8.56 23.89
C VAL A 9 -0.13 -7.68 22.75
N PHE A 10 -0.46 -8.05 21.51
CA PHE A 10 -0.12 -7.29 20.30
C PHE A 10 -1.38 -6.66 19.73
N GLN A 11 -1.34 -5.35 19.48
CA GLN A 11 -2.33 -4.67 18.64
C GLN A 11 -1.66 -4.29 17.32
N ILE A 12 -2.02 -5.02 16.26
CA ILE A 12 -1.45 -4.88 14.92
C ILE A 12 -2.37 -3.96 14.11
N TYR A 13 -1.82 -2.89 13.56
CA TYR A 13 -2.48 -2.10 12.52
C TYR A 13 -1.84 -2.45 11.18
N TYR A 14 -2.68 -2.79 10.21
CA TYR A 14 -2.30 -3.05 8.83
C TYR A 14 -2.62 -1.82 7.99
N GLN A 15 -1.65 -1.32 7.24
CA GLN A 15 -1.85 -0.22 6.28
C GLN A 15 -1.40 -0.71 4.90
N SER A 16 -2.34 -1.06 4.02
CA SER A 16 -2.05 -1.30 2.60
C SER A 16 -2.10 0.03 1.84
N GLY A 17 -1.07 0.30 1.05
CA GLY A 17 -1.18 1.27 -0.03
C GLY A 17 -2.06 0.68 -1.14
N THR A 18 -3.23 1.26 -1.33
CA THR A 18 -4.30 0.91 -2.30
C THR A 18 -5.20 -0.28 -1.91
N ASP A 19 -6.51 -0.07 -2.07
CA ASP A 19 -7.63 -0.80 -1.47
C ASP A 19 -7.71 -2.30 -1.83
N VAL A 20 -7.45 -3.18 -0.85
CA VAL A 20 -8.18 -4.45 -0.63
C VAL A 20 -8.10 -4.80 0.87
N LEU A 21 -9.17 -4.60 1.61
CA LEU A 21 -9.36 -5.17 2.95
C LEU A 21 -9.71 -6.65 2.78
N SER A 22 -8.74 -7.55 2.99
CA SER A 22 -9.04 -8.97 3.20
C SER A 22 -9.11 -9.25 4.69
N SER A 23 -10.32 -9.28 5.24
CA SER A 23 -10.57 -9.77 6.60
C SER A 23 -10.77 -11.27 6.57
N ILE A 24 -10.07 -12.01 7.43
CA ILE A 24 -10.41 -13.40 7.75
C ILE A 24 -11.36 -13.34 8.95
N TYR A 25 -12.63 -13.74 8.77
CA TYR A 25 -13.60 -13.90 9.85
C TYR A 25 -14.02 -15.36 9.97
N ILE A 26 -14.08 -15.84 11.22
CA ILE A 26 -14.88 -16.99 11.62
C ILE A 26 -16.16 -16.43 12.26
N VAL A 27 -17.31 -16.91 11.79
CA VAL A 27 -18.65 -16.42 12.14
C VAL A 27 -19.23 -17.20 13.31
N LYS A 28 -19.84 -16.51 14.29
CA LYS A 28 -21.11 -16.95 14.90
C LYS A 28 -21.90 -15.78 15.51
N SER A 29 -23.22 -15.89 15.41
CA SER A 29 -24.24 -14.86 15.65
C SER A 29 -24.73 -14.76 17.10
N GLY A 30 -24.89 -13.53 17.60
CA GLY A 30 -25.98 -13.01 18.44
C GLY A 30 -26.24 -13.59 19.84
N GLU A 31 -26.12 -12.76 20.89
CA GLU A 31 -27.23 -12.23 21.71
C GLU A 31 -26.72 -11.31 22.85
N THR A 32 -27.52 -10.28 23.16
CA THR A 32 -27.34 -9.26 24.22
C THR A 32 -27.42 -9.82 25.66
N ALA A 33 -26.53 -9.42 26.58
CA ALA A 33 -26.83 -9.26 28.02
C ALA A 33 -25.76 -8.51 28.86
N SER A 34 -26.27 -7.92 29.96
CA SER A 34 -25.72 -7.14 31.11
C SER A 34 -24.41 -7.62 31.78
N PRO A 35 -23.79 -6.83 32.69
CA PRO A 35 -22.45 -7.09 33.23
C PRO A 35 -22.50 -8.04 34.43
N GLU A 36 -21.89 -9.22 34.32
CA GLU A 36 -21.57 -10.07 35.46
C GLU A 36 -20.45 -11.08 35.12
N ASN A 37 -19.30 -10.94 35.80
CA ASN A 37 -18.17 -11.88 35.95
C ASN A 37 -17.52 -12.52 34.69
N PRO A 38 -16.24 -12.96 34.76
CA PRO A 38 -15.55 -13.53 33.60
C PRO A 38 -16.23 -14.84 33.16
N THR A 39 -17.00 -14.77 32.08
CA THR A 39 -17.71 -15.93 31.55
C THR A 39 -16.76 -16.73 30.66
N ARG A 40 -16.45 -17.95 31.10
CA ARG A 40 -15.80 -18.98 30.30
C ARG A 40 -16.86 -19.56 29.35
N ASN A 41 -16.83 -19.17 28.08
CA ASN A 41 -17.60 -19.85 27.04
C ASN A 41 -16.88 -21.15 26.66
N ASP A 42 -17.17 -22.24 27.38
CA ASP A 42 -16.91 -23.60 26.90
C ASP A 42 -18.10 -23.98 25.99
N ASP A 43 -18.07 -23.57 24.72
CA ASP A 43 -18.92 -24.18 23.70
C ASP A 43 -18.16 -25.33 23.02
N ASP A 44 -18.79 -26.50 23.04
CA ASP A 44 -18.30 -27.79 22.57
C ASP A 44 -18.34 -27.84 21.04
N ASP A 45 -17.32 -27.28 20.38
CA ASP A 45 -17.02 -27.58 18.98
C ASP A 45 -15.52 -27.72 18.75
N SER A 46 -15.14 -28.91 18.27
CA SER A 46 -13.80 -29.54 18.38
C SER A 46 -12.59 -28.87 17.71
N HIS A 47 -12.62 -27.58 17.36
CA HIS A 47 -11.46 -26.81 16.92
C HIS A 47 -11.46 -25.32 17.34
N GLU A 48 -12.27 -24.89 18.32
CA GLU A 48 -12.27 -23.48 18.75
C GLU A 48 -11.12 -23.16 19.72
N HIS A 49 -10.19 -22.33 19.26
CA HIS A 49 -9.18 -21.73 20.12
C HIS A 49 -9.86 -20.82 21.15
N THR A 50 -9.73 -21.11 22.45
CA THR A 50 -10.30 -20.32 23.53
C THR A 50 -9.89 -18.84 23.41
N LEU A 51 -10.88 -17.95 23.42
CA LEU A 51 -10.71 -16.50 23.42
C LEU A 51 -10.81 -16.00 24.88
N TYR A 52 -9.78 -15.30 25.34
CA TYR A 52 -9.68 -14.70 26.67
C TYR A 52 -9.86 -13.19 26.56
N GLU A 53 -10.73 -12.61 27.37
CA GLU A 53 -10.87 -11.16 27.51
C GLU A 53 -10.06 -10.69 28.73
N LEU A 54 -9.01 -9.89 28.48
CA LEU A 54 -8.09 -9.38 29.49
C LEU A 54 -8.10 -7.84 29.43
N GLY A 55 -9.04 -7.26 30.17
CA GLY A 55 -9.36 -5.84 30.11
C GLY A 55 -9.93 -5.47 28.74
N SER A 56 -9.35 -4.48 28.06
CA SER A 56 -9.78 -4.07 26.71
C SER A 56 -9.23 -4.95 25.58
N PHE A 57 -8.53 -6.04 25.89
CA PHE A 57 -7.86 -6.87 24.89
C PHE A 57 -8.46 -8.27 24.81
N LYS A 58 -8.57 -8.79 23.58
CA LYS A 58 -8.97 -10.18 23.32
C LYS A 58 -7.75 -10.99 22.90
N CYS A 59 -7.43 -12.02 23.67
CA CYS A 59 -6.26 -12.87 23.49
C CYS A 59 -6.70 -14.29 23.16
N THR A 60 -5.88 -15.04 22.42
CA THR A 60 -6.13 -16.47 22.23
C THR A 60 -4.83 -17.26 22.29
N ASP A 61 -4.93 -18.51 22.68
CA ASP A 61 -3.79 -19.39 22.82
C ASP A 61 -3.10 -19.73 21.48
N GLY A 62 -3.85 -19.62 20.37
CA GLY A 62 -3.40 -19.94 19.01
C GLY A 62 -2.74 -18.80 18.24
N LEU A 63 -2.94 -17.53 18.66
CA LEU A 63 -2.36 -16.36 18.00
C LEU A 63 -1.16 -15.86 18.79
N ASN A 64 0.03 -16.07 18.24
CA ASN A 64 1.29 -15.55 18.77
C ASN A 64 2.16 -15.01 17.62
N PRO A 65 3.27 -14.32 17.92
CA PRO A 65 4.13 -13.74 16.88
C PRO A 65 4.66 -14.75 15.84
N ASN A 66 4.83 -16.03 16.19
CA ASN A 66 5.23 -17.05 15.23
C ASN A 66 4.10 -17.35 14.24
N THR A 67 2.87 -17.51 14.72
CA THR A 67 1.69 -17.73 13.87
C THR A 67 1.51 -16.56 12.90
N LEU A 68 1.68 -15.31 13.37
CA LEU A 68 1.67 -14.14 12.51
C LEU A 68 2.78 -14.20 11.44
N ALA A 69 4.00 -14.54 11.85
CA ALA A 69 5.12 -14.66 10.93
C ALA A 69 4.86 -15.71 9.85
N GLU A 70 4.29 -16.86 10.20
CA GLU A 70 3.92 -17.92 9.25
C GLU A 70 2.90 -17.45 8.23
N VAL A 71 1.86 -16.73 8.67
CA VAL A 71 0.85 -16.12 7.79
C VAL A 71 1.50 -15.13 6.83
N LEU A 72 2.35 -14.23 7.33
CA LEU A 72 3.04 -13.23 6.51
C LEU A 72 4.01 -13.89 5.52
N VAL A 73 4.76 -14.90 5.93
CA VAL A 73 5.66 -15.66 5.04
C VAL A 73 4.86 -16.37 3.95
N GLY A 74 3.74 -17.00 4.29
CA GLY A 74 2.84 -17.63 3.31
C GLY A 74 2.34 -16.60 2.30
N TYR A 75 1.76 -15.51 2.79
CA TYR A 75 1.26 -14.40 1.96
C TYR A 75 2.33 -13.82 1.02
N PHE A 76 3.54 -13.55 1.53
CA PHE A 76 4.63 -13.00 0.71
C PHE A 76 5.18 -13.99 -0.32
N ARG A 77 5.11 -15.30 -0.05
CA ARG A 77 5.49 -16.33 -1.02
C ARG A 77 4.44 -16.46 -2.12
N ASP A 78 3.16 -16.41 -1.75
CA ASP A 78 2.05 -16.57 -2.69
C ASP A 78 1.86 -15.36 -3.62
N THR A 79 2.29 -14.18 -3.18
CA THR A 79 2.21 -12.92 -3.96
C THR A 79 3.50 -12.57 -4.70
N ASN A 80 4.52 -13.44 -4.67
CA ASN A 80 5.88 -13.08 -5.10
C ASN A 80 6.04 -12.86 -6.62
N ASP A 81 5.17 -13.43 -7.44
CA ASP A 81 5.24 -13.41 -8.91
C ASP A 81 4.06 -12.67 -9.57
N GLN A 82 3.15 -12.11 -8.77
CA GLN A 82 1.96 -11.43 -9.25
C GLN A 82 2.23 -9.94 -9.44
N LEU A 83 1.41 -9.26 -10.26
CA LEU A 83 1.42 -7.79 -10.37
C LEU A 83 1.03 -7.10 -9.04
N THR A 84 0.59 -7.87 -8.05
CA THR A 84 0.13 -7.48 -6.71
C THR A 84 1.23 -7.58 -5.66
N VAL A 85 2.38 -6.94 -5.93
CA VAL A 85 3.44 -6.82 -4.93
C VAL A 85 3.23 -5.54 -4.12
N TYR A 86 2.97 -5.68 -2.81
CA TYR A 86 2.77 -4.57 -1.90
C TYR A 86 3.88 -4.48 -0.85
N THR A 87 4.23 -3.26 -0.47
CA THR A 87 5.05 -3.00 0.71
C THR A 87 4.14 -2.95 1.92
N THR A 88 4.38 -3.84 2.87
CA THR A 88 3.63 -3.93 4.13
C THR A 88 4.35 -3.16 5.22
N TYR A 89 3.61 -2.35 5.96
CA TYR A 89 4.09 -1.69 7.17
C TYR A 89 3.46 -2.36 8.38
N LEU A 90 4.29 -2.94 9.24
CA LEU A 90 3.87 -3.62 10.46
C LEU A 90 4.26 -2.79 11.69
N VAL A 91 3.27 -2.20 12.35
CA VAL A 91 3.47 -1.43 13.58
C VAL A 91 3.13 -2.29 14.80
N LEU A 92 4.13 -2.55 15.65
CA LEU A 92 4.02 -3.35 16.86
C LEU A 92 3.72 -2.45 18.07
N ASN A 93 2.45 -2.37 18.46
CA ASN A 93 2.08 -1.75 19.74
C ASN A 93 2.20 -2.79 20.86
N LEU A 94 3.04 -2.49 21.86
CA LEU A 94 3.37 -3.43 22.93
C LEU A 94 2.59 -3.10 24.20
N HIS A 95 1.83 -4.07 24.70
CA HIS A 95 1.05 -3.97 25.94
C HIS A 95 1.30 -5.18 26.85
N VAL A 96 1.24 -4.93 28.16
CA VAL A 96 1.22 -5.99 29.17
C VAL A 96 -0.22 -6.39 29.40
N ALA A 97 -0.51 -7.69 29.37
CA ALA A 97 -1.82 -8.21 29.73
C ALA A 97 -2.13 -7.91 31.21
N ALA A 98 -3.40 -7.62 31.52
CA ALA A 98 -3.89 -7.64 32.88
C ALA A 98 -3.82 -9.06 33.46
N SER A 99 -3.91 -9.19 34.79
CA SER A 99 -3.95 -10.50 35.43
C SER A 99 -5.28 -11.18 35.15
N ASP A 100 -5.28 -12.50 34.91
CA ASP A 100 -6.51 -13.31 34.82
C ASP A 100 -7.40 -13.17 36.06
N SER A 101 -6.78 -12.94 37.23
CA SER A 101 -7.51 -12.77 38.50
C SER A 101 -8.18 -11.40 38.64
N THR A 102 -7.68 -10.40 37.93
CA THR A 102 -8.13 -9.00 38.00
C THR A 102 -8.04 -8.37 36.59
N PRO A 103 -8.84 -8.87 35.62
CA PRO A 103 -8.71 -8.49 34.22
C PRO A 103 -9.05 -7.01 33.97
N ASP A 104 -9.88 -6.41 34.83
CA ASP A 104 -10.28 -5.00 34.74
C ASP A 104 -9.28 -4.03 35.40
N GLU A 105 -8.28 -4.55 36.12
CA GLU A 105 -7.27 -3.70 36.75
C GLU A 105 -6.13 -3.36 35.77
N PRO A 106 -5.50 -2.17 35.89
CA PRO A 106 -4.33 -1.84 35.09
C PRO A 106 -3.24 -2.89 35.25
N ALA A 107 -2.66 -3.34 34.13
CA ALA A 107 -1.55 -4.28 34.15
C ALA A 107 -0.41 -3.76 35.04
N SER A 108 0.19 -4.66 35.82
CA SER A 108 1.32 -4.35 36.68
C SER A 108 2.59 -4.09 35.86
N THR A 109 3.44 -3.18 36.33
CA THR A 109 4.76 -2.96 35.75
C THR A 109 5.61 -4.23 35.89
N ILE A 110 6.22 -4.67 34.79
CA ILE A 110 7.07 -5.86 34.79
C ILE A 110 8.56 -5.48 34.74
N SER A 111 9.39 -6.26 35.41
CA SER A 111 10.84 -6.04 35.45
C SER A 111 11.64 -7.35 35.56
N GLY A 112 12.93 -7.28 35.24
CA GLY A 112 13.85 -8.41 35.40
C GLY A 112 13.40 -9.66 34.66
N SER A 113 13.21 -10.76 35.39
CA SER A 113 12.85 -12.09 34.83
C SER A 113 11.41 -12.21 34.34
N GLN A 114 10.57 -11.18 34.53
CA GLN A 114 9.22 -11.12 33.97
C GLN A 114 9.20 -10.60 32.54
N LEU A 115 10.25 -9.90 32.10
CA LEU A 115 10.39 -9.46 30.72
C LEU A 115 10.76 -10.65 29.83
N PRO A 116 10.27 -10.70 28.58
CA PRO A 116 10.71 -11.71 27.64
C PRO A 116 12.22 -11.61 27.41
N SER A 117 12.87 -12.78 27.41
CA SER A 117 14.25 -12.87 26.94
C SER A 117 14.33 -12.47 25.47
N GLU A 118 15.51 -12.08 24.98
CA GLU A 118 15.69 -11.61 23.60
C GLU A 118 15.00 -12.50 22.53
N PRO A 119 15.16 -13.84 22.51
CA PRO A 119 14.53 -14.68 21.49
C PRO A 119 13.00 -14.78 21.61
N GLU A 120 12.43 -14.41 22.76
CA GLU A 120 10.99 -14.44 23.03
C GLU A 120 10.30 -13.11 22.69
N ARG A 121 11.08 -12.11 22.27
CA ARG A 121 10.56 -10.81 21.90
C ARG A 121 9.97 -10.83 20.50
N ALA A 122 8.93 -10.04 20.31
CA ALA A 122 8.19 -9.99 19.05
C ALA A 122 9.06 -9.55 17.88
N GLY A 123 9.86 -8.50 18.08
CA GLY A 123 10.77 -8.00 17.04
C GLY A 123 11.81 -9.04 16.65
N SER A 124 12.35 -9.77 17.62
CA SER A 124 13.31 -10.86 17.38
C SER A 124 12.68 -12.04 16.64
N ILE A 125 11.49 -12.49 17.07
CA ILE A 125 10.74 -13.58 16.40
C ILE A 125 10.42 -13.20 14.95
N LEU A 126 9.80 -12.03 14.75
CA LEU A 126 9.37 -11.57 13.43
C LEU A 126 10.57 -11.26 12.54
N GLY A 127 11.58 -10.55 13.06
CA GLY A 127 12.79 -10.21 12.32
C GLY A 127 13.56 -11.43 11.84
N LYS A 128 13.63 -12.49 12.65
CA LYS A 128 14.24 -13.75 12.25
C LYS A 128 13.40 -14.48 11.19
N ALA A 129 12.10 -14.63 11.44
CA ALA A 129 11.21 -15.36 10.55
C ALA A 129 11.03 -14.68 9.18
N LEU A 130 11.03 -13.35 9.15
CA LEU A 130 10.84 -12.51 7.96
C LEU A 130 12.15 -12.00 7.36
N SER A 131 13.30 -12.54 7.78
CA SER A 131 14.64 -12.09 7.37
C SER A 131 14.86 -12.01 5.85
N ASN A 132 14.17 -12.84 5.06
CA ASN A 132 14.25 -12.83 3.58
C ASN A 132 13.30 -11.82 2.91
N PHE A 133 12.47 -11.13 3.69
CA PHE A 133 11.41 -10.24 3.20
C PHE A 133 11.43 -8.88 3.89
N ILE A 134 12.34 -8.63 4.82
CA ILE A 134 12.32 -7.44 5.67
C ILE A 134 13.33 -6.41 5.20
N TYR A 135 12.85 -5.18 4.99
CA TYR A 135 13.72 -4.03 4.82
C TYR A 135 13.99 -3.38 6.19
N THR A 136 15.25 -3.31 6.60
CA THR A 136 15.64 -3.03 7.99
C THR A 136 16.26 -1.65 8.21
N PRO A 137 16.38 -1.18 9.47
CA PRO A 137 17.08 0.07 9.78
C PRO A 137 18.55 0.06 9.33
N ALA A 138 19.23 -1.08 9.48
CA ALA A 138 20.62 -1.24 9.06
C ALA A 138 20.78 -1.15 7.54
N GLN A 139 19.85 -1.77 6.78
CA GLN A 139 19.83 -1.64 5.33
C GLN A 139 19.54 -0.19 4.90
N LEU A 140 18.58 0.49 5.54
CA LEU A 140 18.32 1.90 5.27
C LEU A 140 19.54 2.77 5.52
N ALA A 141 20.25 2.57 6.62
CA ALA A 141 21.47 3.33 6.94
C ALA A 141 22.59 3.08 5.92
N LEU A 142 22.80 1.82 5.52
CA LEU A 142 23.77 1.46 4.50
C LEU A 142 23.41 2.09 3.15
N ASP A 143 22.17 1.92 2.71
CA ASP A 143 21.72 2.46 1.43
C ASP A 143 21.84 4.00 1.42
N ARG A 144 21.45 4.69 2.51
CA ARG A 144 21.59 6.16 2.67
C ARG A 144 23.03 6.66 2.67
N SER A 145 23.97 5.85 3.15
CA SER A 145 25.37 6.25 3.28
C SER A 145 26.10 6.34 1.93
N ASN A 146 25.68 5.54 0.94
CA ASN A 146 26.22 5.56 -0.41
C ASN A 146 25.13 5.17 -1.43
N LEU A 147 24.50 6.17 -2.03
CA LEU A 147 23.45 6.03 -3.03
C LEU A 147 23.96 5.41 -4.33
N ASN A 148 25.22 5.68 -4.71
CA ASN A 148 25.84 5.15 -5.92
C ASN A 148 25.98 3.62 -5.87
N GLU A 149 26.18 3.06 -4.68
CA GLU A 149 26.25 1.61 -4.48
C GLU A 149 24.89 0.95 -4.25
N SER A 150 23.87 1.73 -3.89
CA SER A 150 22.54 1.26 -3.50
C SER A 150 21.43 1.70 -4.47
N TRP A 151 20.78 2.84 -4.21
CA TRP A 151 19.57 3.34 -4.87
C TRP A 151 19.77 3.76 -6.31
N TYR A 152 21.00 4.08 -6.72
CA TYR A 152 21.34 4.44 -8.11
C TYR A 152 21.96 3.28 -8.89
N ARG A 153 22.16 2.12 -8.26
CA ARG A 153 22.66 0.91 -8.91
C ARG A 153 21.54 -0.01 -9.41
N VAL A 154 20.41 0.57 -9.77
CA VAL A 154 19.22 -0.13 -10.28
C VAL A 154 18.71 0.55 -11.54
N GLU A 155 17.71 -0.03 -12.20
CA GLU A 155 17.04 0.63 -13.31
C GLU A 155 16.48 1.99 -12.90
N GLN A 156 16.55 2.98 -13.80
CA GLN A 156 16.10 4.35 -13.51
C GLN A 156 14.67 4.41 -12.98
N SER A 157 13.79 3.54 -13.46
CA SER A 157 12.39 3.48 -13.02
C SER A 157 12.21 3.00 -11.57
N TYR A 158 13.25 2.42 -10.95
CA TYR A 158 13.26 1.94 -9.57
C TYR A 158 13.97 2.91 -8.63
N MET A 159 14.70 3.89 -9.18
CA MET A 159 15.40 4.89 -8.38
C MET A 159 14.39 5.73 -7.58
N PRO A 160 14.72 6.09 -6.34
CA PRO A 160 13.99 7.11 -5.59
C PRO A 160 14.01 8.45 -6.31
N ILE A 161 12.94 9.21 -6.15
CA ILE A 161 12.77 10.52 -6.78
C ILE A 161 13.54 11.56 -5.94
N THR A 162 14.62 12.10 -6.50
CA THR A 162 15.55 12.99 -5.80
C THR A 162 14.94 14.33 -5.37
N GLU A 163 13.83 14.75 -5.98
CA GLU A 163 13.12 15.97 -5.62
C GLU A 163 12.51 15.93 -4.19
N TYR A 164 12.43 14.75 -3.56
CA TYR A 164 11.78 14.55 -2.25
C TYR A 164 12.77 14.37 -1.10
N PHE A 165 14.07 14.42 -1.35
CA PHE A 165 15.08 14.28 -0.30
C PHE A 165 16.36 15.05 -0.62
N THR A 166 17.20 15.19 0.39
CA THR A 166 18.46 15.93 0.29
C THR A 166 19.57 14.98 -0.15
N VAL A 167 20.33 15.37 -1.18
CA VAL A 167 21.52 14.63 -1.63
C VAL A 167 22.77 15.44 -1.27
N HIS A 168 23.72 14.79 -0.62
CA HIS A 168 25.07 15.31 -0.34
C HIS A 168 26.09 14.51 -1.14
N GLU A 169 26.93 15.22 -1.89
CA GLU A 169 28.03 14.62 -2.64
C GLU A 169 29.36 14.99 -1.99
N ASN A 170 30.21 13.99 -1.73
CA ASN A 170 31.54 14.22 -1.17
C ASN A 170 32.59 14.46 -2.26
N ALA A 171 33.83 14.78 -1.88
CA ALA A 171 34.91 15.05 -2.83
C ALA A 171 35.30 13.85 -3.72
N ALA A 172 34.91 12.62 -3.34
CA ALA A 172 35.11 11.41 -4.13
C ALA A 172 33.95 11.14 -5.11
N GLY A 173 32.92 11.98 -5.13
CA GLY A 173 31.71 11.80 -5.96
C GLY A 173 30.69 10.82 -5.38
N GLU A 174 30.87 10.38 -4.13
CA GLU A 174 29.90 9.52 -3.45
C GLU A 174 28.73 10.36 -2.95
N GLN A 175 27.52 9.94 -3.32
CA GLN A 175 26.29 10.60 -2.95
C GLN A 175 25.66 9.90 -1.75
N SER A 176 25.17 10.67 -0.79
CA SER A 176 24.54 10.21 0.44
C SER A 176 23.29 11.05 0.74
N THR A 177 22.41 10.56 1.61
CA THR A 177 21.22 11.31 2.02
C THR A 177 20.92 11.14 3.51
N PRO A 178 20.61 12.24 4.23
CA PRO A 178 20.21 12.15 5.63
C PRO A 178 18.72 11.79 5.81
N ASP A 179 17.88 12.06 4.81
CA ASP A 179 16.42 12.11 4.92
C ASP A 179 15.67 11.32 3.83
N GLY A 180 16.36 10.78 2.83
CA GLY A 180 15.75 10.04 1.74
C GLY A 180 15.17 8.69 2.15
N TRP A 181 14.17 8.21 1.41
CA TRP A 181 13.62 6.86 1.55
C TRP A 181 13.68 6.15 0.19
N PRO A 182 13.86 4.82 0.17
CA PRO A 182 13.77 4.07 -1.08
C PRO A 182 12.37 4.18 -1.69
N SER A 183 12.28 4.05 -3.01
CA SER A 183 10.99 3.94 -3.70
C SER A 183 10.34 2.58 -3.38
N SER A 184 9.02 2.48 -3.54
CA SER A 184 8.32 1.20 -3.42
C SER A 184 8.90 0.16 -4.39
N LYS A 185 9.17 0.55 -5.63
CA LYS A 185 9.81 -0.32 -6.65
C LYS A 185 11.19 -0.81 -6.23
N TYR A 186 11.99 0.03 -5.56
CA TYR A 186 13.30 -0.38 -5.06
C TYR A 186 13.16 -1.52 -4.04
N ILE A 187 12.33 -1.33 -3.01
CA ILE A 187 12.08 -2.34 -1.97
C ILE A 187 11.52 -3.61 -2.62
N GLN A 188 10.46 -3.45 -3.42
CA GLN A 188 9.66 -4.56 -3.94
C GLN A 188 10.34 -5.36 -5.05
N LEU A 189 11.06 -4.70 -5.96
CA LEU A 189 11.56 -5.32 -7.19
C LEU A 189 13.08 -5.47 -7.19
N ALA A 190 13.82 -4.46 -6.69
CA ALA A 190 15.28 -4.52 -6.66
C ALA A 190 15.79 -5.36 -5.47
N LYS A 191 15.30 -5.11 -4.26
CA LYS A 191 15.66 -5.87 -3.05
C LYS A 191 14.81 -7.13 -2.85
N ARG A 192 13.56 -7.10 -3.34
CA ARG A 192 12.52 -8.13 -3.11
C ARG A 192 12.09 -8.25 -1.65
N ASP A 193 12.28 -7.17 -0.90
CA ASP A 193 11.70 -7.03 0.42
C ASP A 193 10.19 -6.72 0.28
N ARG A 194 9.45 -6.98 1.35
CA ARG A 194 7.98 -6.97 1.42
C ARG A 194 7.46 -6.29 2.66
N VAL A 195 8.23 -6.24 3.74
CA VAL A 195 7.77 -5.70 5.02
C VAL A 195 8.81 -4.77 5.66
N LEU A 196 8.32 -3.70 6.26
CA LEU A 196 9.06 -2.91 7.23
C LEU A 196 8.34 -3.01 8.57
N ILE A 197 9.10 -3.21 9.65
CA ILE A 197 8.55 -3.40 10.99
C ILE A 197 8.97 -2.22 11.87
N GLU A 198 8.04 -1.58 12.57
CA GLU A 198 8.29 -0.50 13.52
C GLU A 198 7.67 -0.82 14.88
N TYR A 199 8.30 -0.37 15.96
CA TYR A 199 7.62 -0.29 17.25
C TYR A 199 6.69 0.93 17.31
N GLY A 200 5.42 0.71 17.65
CA GLY A 200 4.45 1.79 17.82
C GLY A 200 4.44 2.34 19.25
N SER A 201 3.25 2.39 19.85
CA SER A 201 3.10 2.72 21.27
C SER A 201 3.58 1.59 22.16
N ILE A 202 4.36 1.93 23.19
CA ILE A 202 4.84 0.99 24.21
C ILE A 202 4.23 1.40 25.53
N ALA A 203 3.51 0.46 26.16
CA ALA A 203 2.85 0.69 27.42
C ALA A 203 3.85 1.05 28.53
N PRO A 204 3.55 2.00 29.45
CA PRO A 204 4.45 2.40 30.53
C PRO A 204 4.94 1.23 31.42
N GLN A 205 4.14 0.17 31.53
CA GLN A 205 4.46 -1.06 32.25
C GLN A 205 5.69 -1.79 31.68
N LEU A 206 6.06 -1.49 30.43
CA LEU A 206 7.23 -2.02 29.71
C LEU A 206 8.41 -1.04 29.74
N ALA A 207 8.50 -0.13 30.71
CA ALA A 207 9.59 0.86 30.80
C ALA A 207 11.00 0.24 30.79
N HIS A 208 11.14 -1.02 31.24
CA HIS A 208 12.41 -1.76 31.24
C HIS A 208 12.62 -2.66 30.01
N TYR A 209 11.69 -2.63 29.04
CA TYR A 209 11.80 -3.36 27.79
C TYR A 209 12.85 -2.70 26.88
N ASN A 210 13.99 -3.37 26.71
CA ASN A 210 15.10 -2.80 25.97
C ASN A 210 14.96 -3.00 24.45
N LEU A 211 14.49 -1.98 23.74
CA LEU A 211 14.35 -1.99 22.27
C LEU A 211 15.70 -1.95 21.52
N SER A 212 16.77 -1.48 22.16
CA SER A 212 18.05 -1.22 21.49
C SER A 212 18.75 -2.49 20.97
N THR A 213 18.47 -3.65 21.58
CA THR A 213 19.06 -4.93 21.17
C THR A 213 18.46 -5.48 19.88
N GLU A 214 17.31 -4.97 19.45
CA GLU A 214 16.57 -5.43 18.26
C GLU A 214 16.65 -4.44 17.09
N GLY A 215 17.41 -3.36 17.27
CA GLY A 215 17.49 -2.20 16.34
C GLY A 215 18.05 -2.52 14.95
N ASN A 216 18.39 -3.78 14.66
CA ASN A 216 18.82 -4.23 13.35
C ASN A 216 17.68 -4.79 12.49
N SER A 217 16.53 -5.17 13.07
CA SER A 217 15.40 -5.74 12.32
C SER A 217 14.13 -4.91 12.43
N VAL A 218 13.95 -4.19 13.54
CA VAL A 218 12.75 -3.38 13.80
C VAL A 218 13.15 -1.92 13.98
N PHE A 219 12.44 -1.03 13.29
CA PHE A 219 12.63 0.40 13.43
C PHE A 219 12.16 0.89 14.81
N PRO A 220 12.88 1.86 15.40
CA PRO A 220 12.49 2.43 16.67
C PRO A 220 11.18 3.24 16.53
N PRO A 221 10.48 3.51 17.65
CA PRO A 221 9.23 4.25 17.59
C PRO A 221 9.35 5.65 17.00
N ARG A 222 8.38 6.00 16.14
CA ARG A 222 8.27 7.29 15.44
C ARG A 222 9.44 7.54 14.47
N HIS A 223 9.99 6.47 13.90
CA HIS A 223 11.03 6.57 12.88
C HIS A 223 10.46 6.58 11.47
N MET A 224 9.43 5.78 11.20
CA MET A 224 8.82 5.75 9.87
C MET A 224 7.81 6.87 9.69
N ALA A 225 6.92 7.06 10.67
CA ALA A 225 5.82 8.00 10.58
C ALA A 225 5.88 9.10 11.65
N SER A 226 5.39 10.28 11.28
CA SER A 226 5.21 11.41 12.18
C SER A 226 3.73 11.62 12.47
N ASP A 227 3.33 11.48 13.74
CA ASP A 227 1.94 11.70 14.16
C ASP A 227 1.66 13.20 14.33
N VAL A 228 0.73 13.71 13.53
CA VAL A 228 0.28 15.10 13.56
C VAL A 228 -1.11 15.17 14.18
N LYS A 229 -1.19 15.87 15.30
CA LYS A 229 -2.45 16.19 15.95
C LYS A 229 -3.18 17.27 15.16
N VAL A 230 -4.43 17.00 14.87
CA VAL A 230 -5.33 17.89 14.14
C VAL A 230 -6.47 18.33 15.04
N SER A 231 -7.09 19.46 14.71
CA SER A 231 -8.33 19.88 15.35
C SER A 231 -9.23 20.48 14.29
N ALA A 232 -10.54 20.27 14.41
CA ALA A 232 -11.52 20.74 13.46
C ALA A 232 -12.73 21.38 14.17
N THR A 233 -13.46 22.22 13.46
CA THR A 233 -14.76 22.73 13.89
C THR A 233 -15.83 21.65 13.77
N THR A 234 -17.00 21.87 14.38
CA THR A 234 -18.16 20.96 14.25
C THR A 234 -18.63 20.79 12.80
N ASN A 235 -18.39 21.79 11.95
CA ASN A 235 -18.75 21.75 10.52
C ASN A 235 -17.71 21.04 9.66
N GLY A 236 -16.62 20.57 10.29
CA GLY A 236 -15.59 19.79 9.65
C GLY A 236 -14.47 20.60 9.00
N THR A 237 -14.33 21.88 9.36
CA THR A 237 -13.22 22.72 8.88
C THR A 237 -12.00 22.51 9.76
N LEU A 238 -10.86 22.19 9.17
CA LEU A 238 -9.60 22.04 9.89
C LEU A 238 -9.11 23.39 10.46
N THR A 239 -8.79 23.44 11.76
CA THR A 239 -8.30 24.65 12.45
C THR A 239 -6.81 24.58 12.78
N SER A 240 -6.23 23.38 12.90
CA SER A 240 -4.80 23.20 13.18
C SER A 240 -4.29 21.86 12.66
N GLY A 241 -2.96 21.75 12.49
CA GLY A 241 -2.28 20.53 12.04
C GLY A 241 -1.98 20.48 10.54
N CYS A 242 -2.39 21.47 9.75
CA CYS A 242 -2.10 21.51 8.32
C CYS A 242 -0.60 21.71 8.03
N LEU A 243 -0.04 20.95 7.08
CA LEU A 243 1.37 21.07 6.70
C LEU A 243 1.61 22.09 5.59
N TYR A 244 0.54 22.55 4.93
CA TYR A 244 0.62 23.64 3.97
C TYR A 244 1.05 24.94 4.68
N LYS A 245 2.10 25.56 4.18
CA LYS A 245 2.62 26.85 4.67
C LYS A 245 2.98 27.72 3.46
N PRO A 246 2.30 28.87 3.26
CA PRO A 246 2.58 29.75 2.14
C PRO A 246 4.07 30.12 2.05
N GLY A 247 4.62 30.09 0.84
CA GLY A 247 6.01 30.48 0.55
C GLY A 247 7.08 29.41 0.79
N LEU A 248 6.73 28.24 1.35
CA LEU A 248 7.66 27.10 1.40
C LEU A 248 7.68 26.37 0.05
N THR A 249 8.87 26.00 -0.40
CA THR A 249 9.07 25.40 -1.74
C THR A 249 9.66 23.99 -1.69
N ARG A 250 10.22 23.59 -0.53
CA ARG A 250 10.91 22.30 -0.34
C ARG A 250 10.21 21.42 0.69
N VAL A 251 10.26 20.10 0.47
CA VAL A 251 9.72 19.08 1.37
C VAL A 251 10.30 19.22 2.79
N SER A 252 11.63 19.36 2.88
CA SER A 252 12.35 19.49 4.15
C SER A 252 11.95 20.71 5.00
N GLN A 253 11.34 21.75 4.41
CA GLN A 253 10.86 22.91 5.16
C GLN A 253 9.48 22.67 5.80
N THR A 254 8.67 21.79 5.20
CA THR A 254 7.32 21.47 5.67
C THR A 254 7.29 20.32 6.68
N ASN A 255 8.36 19.52 6.77
CA ASN A 255 8.43 18.28 7.55
C ASN A 255 7.25 17.33 7.25
N SER A 256 6.89 17.21 5.97
CA SER A 256 5.77 16.40 5.49
C SER A 256 6.11 14.92 5.26
N SER A 257 7.31 14.49 5.62
CA SER A 257 7.72 13.10 5.46
C SER A 257 6.84 12.19 6.32
N TRP A 258 6.07 11.33 5.65
CA TRP A 258 5.20 10.31 6.25
C TRP A 258 4.36 10.83 7.43
N ALA A 259 3.70 11.96 7.21
CA ALA A 259 2.83 12.55 8.21
C ALA A 259 1.48 11.84 8.23
N ILE A 260 1.10 11.34 9.40
CA ILE A 260 -0.17 10.65 9.64
C ILE A 260 -0.99 11.42 10.67
N SER A 261 -2.31 11.29 10.62
CA SER A 261 -3.18 11.76 11.69
C SER A 261 -3.95 10.59 12.29
N ASN A 262 -3.56 10.21 13.50
CA ASN A 262 -4.17 9.09 14.22
C ASN A 262 -5.43 9.45 15.02
N HIS A 263 -5.75 10.73 15.12
CA HIS A 263 -6.90 11.22 15.88
C HIS A 263 -7.77 12.06 14.95
N LEU A 264 -8.77 11.42 14.35
CA LEU A 264 -9.80 12.13 13.59
C LEU A 264 -10.77 12.79 14.58
N PRO A 265 -10.97 14.12 14.51
CA PRO A 265 -11.92 14.81 15.37
C PRO A 265 -13.34 14.49 14.88
N VAL A 266 -13.97 13.51 15.51
CA VAL A 266 -15.38 13.18 15.28
C VAL A 266 -16.22 14.08 16.20
N PRO A 267 -17.11 14.93 15.66
CA PRO A 267 -17.95 15.79 16.49
C PRO A 267 -18.99 14.98 17.26
N ASP A 268 -19.14 15.28 18.56
CA ASP A 268 -20.15 14.66 19.42
C ASP A 268 -21.48 15.43 19.37
N GLY A 269 -22.59 14.72 19.55
CA GLY A 269 -23.93 15.32 19.73
C GLY A 269 -24.64 15.77 18.45
N LEU A 270 -24.10 15.43 17.27
CA LEU A 270 -24.77 15.62 15.98
C LEU A 270 -25.54 14.36 15.55
N SER A 271 -26.45 14.50 14.58
CA SER A 271 -27.04 13.34 13.91
C SER A 271 -25.99 12.56 13.11
N THR A 272 -26.29 11.31 12.75
CA THR A 272 -25.39 10.48 11.93
C THR A 272 -25.03 11.18 10.62
N ASP A 273 -26.01 11.74 9.92
CA ASP A 273 -25.80 12.42 8.63
C ASP A 273 -24.92 13.66 8.76
N GLU A 274 -25.18 14.51 9.77
CA GLU A 274 -24.38 15.70 10.05
C GLU A 274 -22.95 15.34 10.47
N THR A 275 -22.79 14.28 11.27
CA THR A 275 -21.47 13.76 11.67
C THR A 275 -20.70 13.25 10.46
N MET A 276 -21.34 12.49 9.56
CA MET A 276 -20.72 11.98 8.35
C MET A 276 -20.34 13.07 7.37
N HIS A 277 -21.17 14.11 7.24
CA HIS A 277 -20.84 15.28 6.43
C HIS A 277 -19.61 16.02 6.99
N SER A 278 -19.62 16.30 8.29
CA SER A 278 -18.49 16.94 8.98
C SER A 278 -17.20 16.12 8.83
N LEU A 279 -17.27 14.80 9.07
CA LEU A 279 -16.13 13.90 8.95
C LEU A 279 -15.56 13.88 7.52
N SER A 280 -16.43 13.91 6.51
CA SER A 280 -16.01 13.96 5.11
C SER A 280 -15.23 15.25 4.79
N ASN A 281 -15.70 16.39 5.30
CA ASN A 281 -15.00 17.68 5.16
C ASN A 281 -13.62 17.63 5.85
N VAL A 282 -13.57 17.10 7.08
CA VAL A 282 -12.30 16.96 7.82
C VAL A 282 -11.31 16.08 7.08
N LEU A 283 -11.76 14.95 6.53
CA LEU A 283 -10.90 14.02 5.81
C LEU A 283 -10.34 14.65 4.53
N SER A 284 -11.21 15.34 3.77
CA SER A 284 -10.80 16.10 2.59
C SER A 284 -9.73 17.15 2.96
N ASP A 285 -9.96 17.93 4.03
CA ASP A 285 -9.02 18.95 4.50
C ASP A 285 -7.69 18.34 4.98
N ILE A 286 -7.74 17.25 5.77
CA ILE A 286 -6.55 16.55 6.28
C ILE A 286 -5.68 16.03 5.13
N THR A 287 -6.30 15.44 4.11
CA THR A 287 -5.59 14.89 2.96
C THR A 287 -5.01 15.99 2.07
N ALA A 288 -5.76 17.07 1.82
CA ALA A 288 -5.26 18.27 1.16
C ALA A 288 -4.11 18.92 1.94
N CYS A 289 -4.13 18.82 3.27
CA CYS A 289 -3.07 19.29 4.16
C CYS A 289 -1.82 18.39 4.20
N GLY A 290 -1.75 17.32 3.41
CA GLY A 290 -0.58 16.45 3.32
C GLY A 290 -0.49 15.37 4.38
N LEU A 291 -1.59 15.07 5.07
CA LEU A 291 -1.65 14.05 6.11
C LEU A 291 -2.38 12.81 5.59
N SER A 292 -1.92 11.63 5.98
CA SER A 292 -2.69 10.39 5.79
C SER A 292 -3.61 10.18 7.00
N PRO A 293 -4.94 10.21 6.82
CA PRO A 293 -5.88 10.00 7.92
C PRO A 293 -5.90 8.53 8.34
N MET A 294 -5.91 8.27 9.65
CA MET A 294 -6.04 6.92 10.22
C MET A 294 -7.27 6.87 11.13
N LEU A 295 -8.25 6.05 10.76
CA LEU A 295 -9.43 5.81 11.57
C LEU A 295 -9.13 4.73 12.62
N LYS A 296 -9.07 5.13 13.89
CA LYS A 296 -8.83 4.23 15.04
C LYS A 296 -10.08 3.90 15.85
N THR A 297 -11.19 4.56 15.56
CA THR A 297 -12.43 4.46 16.32
C THR A 297 -13.51 3.78 15.49
N THR A 298 -14.36 3.01 16.15
CA THR A 298 -15.58 2.48 15.57
C THR A 298 -16.56 3.62 15.33
N LEU A 299 -17.13 3.71 14.13
CA LEU A 299 -18.07 4.78 13.79
C LEU A 299 -19.47 4.41 14.31
N PHE A 300 -20.08 5.28 15.11
CA PHE A 300 -21.43 5.10 15.65
C PHE A 300 -21.65 3.77 16.40
N GLY A 301 -20.59 3.21 16.98
CA GLY A 301 -20.65 1.91 17.67
C GLY A 301 -20.89 0.71 16.76
N GLN A 302 -20.84 0.88 15.43
CA GLN A 302 -21.03 -0.16 14.44
C GLN A 302 -19.72 -0.45 13.71
N THR A 303 -19.36 -1.72 13.60
CA THR A 303 -18.17 -2.15 12.87
C THR A 303 -18.42 -2.19 11.37
N ALA A 304 -17.35 -2.21 10.57
CA ALA A 304 -17.45 -2.14 9.10
C ALA A 304 -18.18 -3.33 8.46
N ASP A 305 -18.25 -4.48 9.13
CA ASP A 305 -19.04 -5.63 8.71
C ASP A 305 -20.55 -5.46 8.93
N GLN A 306 -20.93 -4.61 9.90
CA GLN A 306 -22.33 -4.30 10.20
C GLN A 306 -22.85 -3.16 9.34
N GLU A 307 -22.05 -2.10 9.17
CA GLU A 307 -22.39 -0.92 8.37
C GLU A 307 -21.18 -0.45 7.58
N ILE A 308 -21.05 -0.96 6.35
CA ILE A 308 -19.90 -0.70 5.49
C ILE A 308 -19.91 0.70 4.88
N GLU A 309 -21.08 1.32 4.70
CA GLU A 309 -21.18 2.60 3.98
C GLU A 309 -20.51 3.75 4.74
N HIS A 310 -20.52 3.73 6.08
CA HIS A 310 -19.79 4.72 6.88
C HIS A 310 -18.28 4.68 6.60
N TYR A 311 -17.70 3.48 6.59
CA TYR A 311 -16.27 3.28 6.36
C TYR A 311 -15.90 3.53 4.90
N ARG A 312 -16.78 3.15 3.97
CA ARG A 312 -16.63 3.46 2.54
C ARG A 312 -16.60 4.97 2.30
N ASN A 313 -17.48 5.72 2.95
CA ASN A 313 -17.49 7.18 2.86
C ASN A 313 -16.21 7.80 3.44
N VAL A 314 -15.70 7.28 4.57
CA VAL A 314 -14.39 7.72 5.10
C VAL A 314 -13.26 7.49 4.08
N SER A 315 -13.21 6.31 3.47
CA SER A 315 -12.20 6.01 2.45
C SER A 315 -12.32 6.93 1.23
N LEU A 316 -13.53 7.12 0.70
CA LEU A 316 -13.77 7.99 -0.46
C LEU A 316 -13.43 9.45 -0.18
N SER A 317 -13.75 9.95 1.01
CA SER A 317 -13.45 11.32 1.45
C SER A 317 -11.95 11.56 1.67
N SER A 318 -11.13 10.50 1.69
CA SER A 318 -9.67 10.62 1.76
C SER A 318 -8.99 10.77 0.39
N SER A 319 -9.77 10.77 -0.70
CA SER A 319 -9.27 11.04 -2.05
C SER A 319 -8.91 12.52 -2.21
N TRP A 320 -7.64 12.80 -2.51
CA TRP A 320 -7.15 14.17 -2.70
C TRP A 320 -7.14 14.63 -4.16
N ALA A 321 -7.08 13.69 -5.11
CA ALA A 321 -6.85 14.00 -6.53
C ALA A 321 -8.18 14.24 -7.25
N TRP A 322 -8.88 13.16 -7.63
CA TRP A 322 -10.12 13.21 -8.40
C TRP A 322 -11.29 13.77 -7.59
N ALA A 323 -12.13 14.55 -8.26
CA ALA A 323 -13.43 14.96 -7.73
C ALA A 323 -14.38 13.75 -7.65
N ILE A 324 -15.46 13.90 -6.88
CA ILE A 324 -16.48 12.86 -6.74
C ILE A 324 -17.10 12.55 -8.12
N GLY A 325 -17.07 11.28 -8.51
CA GLY A 325 -17.60 10.81 -9.80
C GLY A 325 -16.60 10.84 -10.96
N GLU A 326 -15.37 11.28 -10.71
CA GLU A 326 -14.29 11.33 -11.69
C GLU A 326 -13.27 10.18 -11.50
N PRO A 327 -12.50 9.79 -12.53
CA PRO A 327 -12.61 10.26 -13.92
C PRO A 327 -13.90 9.79 -14.61
N HIS A 328 -14.58 10.72 -15.29
CA HIS A 328 -15.80 10.43 -16.04
C HIS A 328 -15.53 9.42 -17.17
N ASP A 329 -16.54 8.62 -17.54
CA ASP A 329 -16.47 7.69 -18.68
C ASP A 329 -15.35 6.63 -18.66
N ALA A 330 -14.75 6.33 -17.51
CA ALA A 330 -13.74 5.27 -17.34
C ALA A 330 -14.23 3.83 -17.66
N LYS A 331 -15.50 3.67 -18.05
CA LYS A 331 -16.15 2.38 -18.32
C LYS A 331 -16.19 1.99 -19.80
N TYR A 332 -15.90 2.91 -20.73
CA TYR A 332 -15.99 2.62 -22.16
C TYR A 332 -14.64 2.08 -22.66
N PRO A 333 -14.54 0.79 -23.02
CA PRO A 333 -13.32 0.27 -23.63
C PRO A 333 -13.09 1.00 -24.96
N GLY A 334 -11.93 1.65 -25.10
CA GLY A 334 -11.56 2.36 -26.32
C GLY A 334 -11.61 1.43 -27.53
N GLY A 335 -12.57 1.67 -28.42
CA GLY A 335 -12.60 1.08 -29.76
C GLY A 335 -12.01 2.05 -30.79
N ASP A 336 -11.53 1.51 -31.90
CA ASP A 336 -10.99 2.28 -33.03
C ASP A 336 -12.04 3.27 -33.56
N GLY A 337 -11.75 4.57 -33.40
CA GLY A 337 -12.54 5.66 -33.99
C GLY A 337 -12.67 6.88 -33.08
N ASP A 338 -11.78 7.85 -33.27
CA ASP A 338 -11.84 9.25 -32.79
C ASP A 338 -11.83 9.52 -31.25
N PRO A 339 -11.22 10.63 -30.80
CA PRO A 339 -11.05 10.98 -29.39
C PRO A 339 -12.34 11.60 -28.85
N LYS A 340 -13.37 10.78 -28.64
CA LYS A 340 -14.64 11.26 -28.05
C LYS A 340 -14.66 11.23 -26.53
N TYR A 341 -13.52 10.94 -25.89
CA TYR A 341 -13.44 10.64 -24.47
C TYR A 341 -12.51 11.59 -23.74
N ASP A 342 -12.95 11.96 -22.55
CA ASP A 342 -12.22 12.77 -21.60
C ASP A 342 -11.04 11.96 -21.04
N ARG A 343 -9.86 12.11 -21.67
CA ARG A 343 -8.66 11.33 -21.37
C ARG A 343 -7.52 12.14 -20.78
N CYS A 344 -7.71 13.45 -20.59
CA CYS A 344 -6.71 14.32 -19.98
C CYS A 344 -7.25 14.88 -18.67
N ALA A 345 -6.39 14.95 -17.65
CA ALA A 345 -6.78 15.48 -16.36
C ALA A 345 -6.57 17.00 -16.33
N ILE A 346 -7.55 17.69 -15.77
CA ILE A 346 -7.45 19.11 -15.41
C ILE A 346 -7.73 19.28 -13.94
N MET A 347 -7.02 20.22 -13.31
CA MET A 347 -7.40 20.80 -12.04
C MET A 347 -8.50 21.84 -12.31
N ASP A 348 -9.67 21.67 -11.69
CA ASP A 348 -10.76 22.64 -11.75
C ASP A 348 -10.82 23.44 -10.45
N LEU A 349 -10.62 24.76 -10.55
CA LEU A 349 -10.58 25.64 -9.37
C LEU A 349 -11.94 25.76 -8.69
N THR A 350 -13.04 25.51 -9.41
CA THR A 350 -14.41 25.51 -8.83
C THR A 350 -14.69 24.28 -8.00
N LEU A 351 -13.86 23.24 -8.12
CA LEU A 351 -13.91 22.00 -7.37
C LEU A 351 -12.80 21.96 -6.31
N ASN A 352 -12.44 23.10 -5.73
CA ASN A 352 -11.37 23.21 -4.72
C ASN A 352 -10.02 22.64 -5.16
N GLY A 353 -9.73 22.65 -6.47
CA GLY A 353 -8.50 22.10 -7.02
C GLY A 353 -8.51 20.58 -7.19
N HIS A 354 -9.66 19.91 -7.03
CA HIS A 354 -9.82 18.53 -7.45
C HIS A 354 -9.76 18.39 -8.98
N TRP A 355 -9.44 17.18 -9.40
CA TRP A 355 -9.25 16.85 -10.80
C TRP A 355 -10.54 16.32 -11.41
N ARG A 356 -10.74 16.63 -12.67
CA ARG A 356 -11.76 16.01 -13.51
C ARG A 356 -11.18 15.69 -14.88
N SER A 357 -11.77 14.73 -15.56
CA SER A 357 -11.35 14.40 -16.92
C SER A 357 -11.89 15.44 -17.91
N THR A 358 -11.15 15.66 -18.99
CA THR A 358 -11.57 16.48 -20.13
C THR A 358 -10.94 16.01 -21.44
N ASN A 359 -11.45 16.50 -22.56
CA ASN A 359 -10.92 16.21 -23.88
C ASN A 359 -9.54 16.86 -24.06
N CYS A 360 -8.56 16.06 -24.48
CA CYS A 360 -7.17 16.48 -24.65
C CYS A 360 -6.96 17.54 -25.75
N THR A 361 -7.94 17.74 -26.65
CA THR A 361 -7.88 18.78 -27.70
C THR A 361 -8.28 20.17 -27.19
N GLU A 362 -8.91 20.23 -26.02
CA GLU A 362 -9.28 21.47 -25.37
C GLU A 362 -8.05 22.35 -25.13
N GLN A 363 -8.24 23.66 -25.27
CA GLN A 363 -7.17 24.63 -25.06
C GLN A 363 -7.18 25.04 -23.60
N ARG A 364 -6.13 24.71 -22.84
CA ARG A 364 -5.96 25.15 -21.44
C ARG A 364 -4.50 25.48 -21.19
N ARG A 365 -4.25 26.23 -20.12
CA ARG A 365 -2.89 26.40 -19.62
C ARG A 365 -2.44 25.14 -18.89
N GLY A 366 -1.14 24.88 -18.84
CA GLY A 366 -0.55 23.73 -18.16
C GLY A 366 0.10 24.11 -16.84
N ALA A 367 -0.01 23.23 -15.85
CA ALA A 367 0.73 23.33 -14.59
C ALA A 367 2.19 22.92 -14.80
N CYS A 368 3.11 23.86 -14.58
CA CYS A 368 4.54 23.66 -14.75
C CYS A 368 5.24 23.65 -13.39
N ARG A 369 5.89 22.55 -13.01
CA ARG A 369 6.68 22.49 -11.78
C ARG A 369 8.04 23.14 -12.01
N ILE A 370 8.46 24.00 -11.09
CA ILE A 370 9.72 24.76 -11.18
C ILE A 370 10.87 23.89 -10.66
N GLY A 371 11.79 23.54 -11.55
CA GLY A 371 12.93 22.66 -11.26
C GLY A 371 12.55 21.42 -10.45
N ASP A 372 13.35 21.15 -9.42
CA ASP A 372 13.19 20.03 -8.50
C ASP A 372 12.50 20.43 -7.19
N LEU A 373 11.58 21.40 -7.23
CA LEU A 373 10.88 21.91 -6.06
C LEU A 373 9.41 21.44 -6.07
N PRO A 374 9.03 20.41 -5.28
CA PRO A 374 7.67 19.83 -5.32
C PRO A 374 6.54 20.83 -5.02
N PHE A 375 6.81 21.89 -4.25
CA PHE A 375 5.82 22.89 -3.87
C PHE A 375 5.88 24.18 -4.68
N SER A 376 6.71 24.23 -5.73
CA SER A 376 6.89 25.42 -6.55
C SER A 376 6.33 25.20 -7.95
N TRP A 377 5.33 26.00 -8.29
CA TRP A 377 4.56 25.88 -9.53
C TRP A 377 4.58 27.19 -10.31
N ALA A 378 4.43 27.06 -11.61
CA ALA A 378 4.19 28.11 -12.58
C ALA A 378 3.06 27.68 -13.51
N LEU A 379 2.46 28.65 -14.19
CA LEU A 379 1.47 28.43 -15.23
C LEU A 379 2.11 28.64 -16.61
N SER A 380 1.76 27.81 -17.59
CA SER A 380 2.21 28.01 -18.97
C SER A 380 1.87 29.41 -19.50
N ASP A 381 2.73 29.95 -20.35
CA ASP A 381 2.62 31.32 -20.86
C ASP A 381 1.41 31.52 -21.77
N THR A 382 1.02 30.45 -22.48
CA THR A 382 -0.16 30.41 -23.34
C THR A 382 -0.99 29.16 -23.06
N SER A 383 -2.26 29.18 -23.49
CA SER A 383 -3.12 28.01 -23.51
C SER A 383 -2.85 27.21 -24.78
N ASP A 384 -2.81 25.89 -24.67
CA ASP A 384 -2.69 24.99 -25.81
C ASP A 384 -3.45 23.67 -25.52
N SER A 385 -3.54 22.82 -26.53
CA SER A 385 -3.87 21.40 -26.42
C SER A 385 -2.90 20.64 -25.52
N PHE A 386 -3.36 19.54 -24.91
CA PHE A 386 -2.53 18.74 -24.01
C PHE A 386 -1.23 18.24 -24.66
N SER A 387 -1.24 17.97 -25.97
CA SER A 387 -0.06 17.50 -26.72
C SER A 387 1.06 18.54 -26.84
N HIS A 388 0.74 19.82 -26.72
CA HIS A 388 1.68 20.91 -26.99
C HIS A 388 1.88 21.84 -25.79
N VAL A 389 1.02 21.78 -24.77
CA VAL A 389 1.06 22.67 -23.59
C VAL A 389 2.41 22.63 -22.87
N SER A 390 3.14 21.50 -22.92
CA SER A 390 4.47 21.37 -22.35
C SER A 390 5.51 22.31 -22.95
N ASN A 391 5.34 22.71 -24.22
CA ASN A 391 6.25 23.61 -24.93
C ASN A 391 6.13 25.07 -24.46
N HIS A 392 5.05 25.39 -23.73
CA HIS A 392 4.75 26.73 -23.25
C HIS A 392 5.03 26.91 -21.76
N CYS A 393 5.70 25.95 -21.12
CA CYS A 393 6.18 26.12 -19.75
C CYS A 393 7.33 27.15 -19.70
N PRO A 394 7.31 28.08 -18.72
CA PRO A 394 8.38 29.04 -18.54
C PRO A 394 9.77 28.39 -18.36
N PRO A 395 10.87 29.08 -18.71
CA PRO A 395 12.22 28.57 -18.52
C PRO A 395 12.48 28.10 -17.08
N GLY A 396 13.11 26.94 -16.94
CA GLY A 396 13.37 26.34 -15.62
C GLY A 396 12.16 25.64 -15.00
N SER A 397 11.05 25.49 -15.73
CA SER A 397 9.89 24.70 -15.30
C SER A 397 9.51 23.66 -16.35
N THR A 398 8.80 22.61 -15.92
CA THR A 398 8.37 21.51 -16.79
C THR A 398 6.93 21.12 -16.51
N PHE A 399 6.19 20.72 -17.55
CA PHE A 399 4.79 20.31 -17.41
C PHE A 399 4.69 19.07 -16.52
N ALA A 400 3.97 19.18 -15.41
CA ALA A 400 4.02 18.21 -14.32
C ALA A 400 2.64 17.97 -13.68
N VAL A 401 2.60 16.99 -12.79
CA VAL A 401 1.41 16.60 -12.03
C VAL A 401 1.76 16.57 -10.54
N PRO A 402 0.92 17.12 -9.65
CA PRO A 402 1.09 16.95 -8.21
C PRO A 402 1.11 15.46 -7.84
N ARG A 403 2.04 15.05 -6.97
CA ARG A 403 2.16 13.64 -6.56
C ARG A 403 1.53 13.35 -5.20
N THR A 404 1.17 14.40 -4.46
CA THR A 404 0.57 14.31 -3.13
C THR A 404 -0.55 15.35 -2.98
N GLY A 405 -1.46 15.13 -2.02
CA GLY A 405 -2.49 16.11 -1.68
C GLY A 405 -1.90 17.48 -1.30
N LEU A 406 -0.75 17.48 -0.60
CA LEU A 406 -0.05 18.71 -0.25
C LEU A 406 0.44 19.48 -1.48
N GLU A 407 1.07 18.80 -2.44
CA GLU A 407 1.49 19.43 -3.70
C GLU A 407 0.30 19.97 -4.49
N ASN A 408 -0.82 19.24 -4.50
CA ASN A 408 -2.06 19.67 -5.15
C ASN A 408 -2.56 20.98 -4.54
N THR A 409 -2.52 21.08 -3.20
CA THR A 409 -2.85 22.30 -2.48
C THR A 409 -1.88 23.45 -2.80
N TYR A 410 -0.58 23.20 -2.89
CA TYR A 410 0.38 24.24 -3.31
C TYR A 410 0.09 24.74 -4.73
N LEU A 411 -0.22 23.85 -5.67
CA LEU A 411 -0.62 24.24 -7.02
C LEU A 411 -1.93 25.04 -7.01
N TYR A 412 -2.96 24.55 -6.32
CA TYR A 412 -4.26 25.22 -6.19
C TYR A 412 -4.10 26.64 -5.63
N GLN A 413 -3.39 26.80 -4.51
CA GLN A 413 -3.14 28.09 -3.87
C GLN A 413 -2.28 29.01 -4.74
N HIS A 414 -1.31 28.47 -5.47
CA HIS A 414 -0.55 29.24 -6.44
C HIS A 414 -1.46 29.80 -7.54
N LEU A 415 -2.35 28.99 -8.12
CA LEU A 415 -3.27 29.43 -9.17
C LEU A 415 -4.23 30.51 -8.67
N LEU A 416 -4.76 30.38 -7.46
CA LEU A 416 -5.60 31.40 -6.82
C LEU A 416 -4.86 32.72 -6.55
N SER A 417 -3.53 32.67 -6.38
CA SER A 417 -2.72 33.87 -6.17
C SER A 417 -2.41 34.64 -7.47
N LEU A 418 -2.69 34.06 -8.64
CA LEU A 418 -2.44 34.69 -9.92
C LEU A 418 -3.47 35.80 -10.21
N PRO A 419 -3.11 36.81 -11.04
CA PRO A 419 -4.06 37.85 -11.44
C PRO A 419 -5.28 37.29 -12.18
N GLU A 420 -6.43 37.94 -12.02
CA GLU A 420 -7.70 37.57 -12.68
C GLU A 420 -7.62 37.50 -14.21
N THR A 421 -6.64 38.18 -14.81
CA THR A 421 -6.37 38.11 -16.25
C THR A 421 -5.82 36.76 -16.71
N LYS A 422 -5.24 35.97 -15.79
CA LYS A 422 -4.75 34.61 -16.05
C LYS A 422 -5.70 33.56 -15.50
N ILE A 423 -6.18 33.76 -14.26
CA ILE A 423 -7.05 32.82 -13.55
C ILE A 423 -8.17 33.60 -12.87
N ASN A 424 -9.42 33.30 -13.20
CA ASN A 424 -10.60 33.90 -12.59
C ASN A 424 -11.62 32.82 -12.23
N LEU A 425 -11.77 32.57 -10.93
CA LEU A 425 -12.70 31.58 -10.37
C LEU A 425 -14.18 31.88 -10.70
N GLY A 426 -14.54 33.16 -10.81
CA GLY A 426 -15.90 33.59 -11.13
C GLY A 426 -16.20 33.63 -12.63
N SER A 427 -15.22 33.31 -13.49
CA SER A 427 -15.41 33.28 -14.93
C SER A 427 -16.22 32.06 -15.36
N THR A 428 -17.09 32.23 -16.34
CA THR A 428 -17.74 31.10 -17.02
C THR A 428 -16.82 30.43 -18.05
N ASP A 429 -15.75 31.12 -18.46
CA ASP A 429 -14.76 30.59 -19.40
C ASP A 429 -13.87 29.54 -18.71
N PRO A 430 -13.93 28.26 -19.14
CA PRO A 430 -13.08 27.18 -18.63
C PRO A 430 -11.58 27.50 -18.68
N VAL A 431 -11.10 28.25 -19.68
CA VAL A 431 -9.68 28.58 -19.86
C VAL A 431 -9.12 29.41 -18.70
N LEU A 432 -9.99 30.16 -18.01
CA LEU A 432 -9.63 31.00 -16.87
C LEU A 432 -9.77 30.29 -15.53
N ARG A 433 -10.31 29.07 -15.46
CA ARG A 433 -10.52 28.35 -14.19
C ARG A 433 -10.06 26.90 -14.18
N GLU A 434 -9.62 26.38 -15.31
CA GLU A 434 -9.16 25.01 -15.50
C GLU A 434 -7.72 24.98 -16.01
N VAL A 435 -6.90 24.11 -15.43
CA VAL A 435 -5.49 23.99 -15.76
C VAL A 435 -5.16 22.52 -16.01
N PHE A 436 -4.52 22.22 -17.13
CA PHE A 436 -4.02 20.87 -17.38
C PHE A 436 -2.98 20.48 -16.34
N VAL A 437 -3.08 19.25 -15.84
CA VAL A 437 -2.03 18.60 -15.07
C VAL A 437 -1.48 17.45 -15.92
N ASN A 438 -0.20 17.12 -15.80
CA ASN A 438 0.45 16.11 -16.63
C ASN A 438 0.03 14.68 -16.27
N PHE A 439 -1.22 14.34 -16.54
CA PHE A 439 -1.84 13.05 -16.25
C PHE A 439 -2.93 12.75 -17.28
N ASN A 440 -2.84 11.59 -17.93
CA ASN A 440 -3.75 11.24 -19.02
C ASN A 440 -3.91 9.72 -19.15
N SER A 441 -4.95 9.28 -19.87
CA SER A 441 -5.20 7.88 -20.23
C SER A 441 -5.30 7.70 -21.75
N MET A 442 -4.46 8.42 -22.51
CA MET A 442 -4.54 8.44 -23.98
C MET A 442 -4.13 7.11 -24.61
N ASP A 443 -3.06 6.48 -24.13
CA ASP A 443 -2.52 5.22 -24.66
C ASP A 443 -3.49 4.05 -24.49
N VAL A 444 -3.89 3.77 -23.24
CA VAL A 444 -4.87 2.74 -22.90
C VAL A 444 -5.97 3.32 -22.02
N THR A 445 -7.22 3.03 -22.37
CA THR A 445 -8.38 3.51 -21.62
C THR A 445 -8.30 3.08 -20.16
N SER A 446 -8.60 4.02 -19.26
CA SER A 446 -8.57 3.84 -17.81
C SER A 446 -7.18 3.54 -17.22
N CYS A 447 -6.12 3.56 -18.03
CA CYS A 447 -4.74 3.54 -17.57
C CYS A 447 -4.20 4.96 -17.50
N TRP A 448 -4.40 5.62 -16.36
CA TRP A 448 -3.94 6.97 -16.14
C TRP A 448 -2.45 7.00 -15.79
N VAL A 449 -1.67 7.73 -16.57
CA VAL A 449 -0.21 7.84 -16.46
C VAL A 449 0.25 9.28 -16.58
N SER A 450 1.40 9.55 -15.96
CA SER A 450 2.16 10.78 -16.17
C SER A 450 3.27 10.56 -17.21
N GLY A 451 3.77 11.63 -17.82
CA GLY A 451 4.82 11.54 -18.85
C GLY A 451 4.53 12.31 -20.14
N GLY A 452 3.49 13.14 -20.15
CA GLY A 452 3.07 13.93 -21.29
C GLY A 452 2.26 13.13 -22.29
N TYR A 453 2.18 13.65 -23.51
CA TYR A 453 1.33 13.08 -24.56
C TYR A 453 1.78 11.72 -25.09
N GLY A 454 3.09 11.47 -25.10
CA GLY A 454 3.67 10.20 -25.55
C GLY A 454 3.81 9.14 -24.44
N ALA A 455 3.16 9.33 -23.29
CA ALA A 455 3.27 8.40 -22.17
C ALA A 455 2.58 7.08 -22.50
N THR A 456 3.30 5.97 -22.31
CA THR A 456 2.76 4.61 -22.50
C THR A 456 2.31 4.01 -21.18
N CYS A 457 1.20 3.30 -21.18
CA CYS A 457 0.67 2.59 -20.03
C CYS A 457 1.59 1.42 -19.64
N PRO A 458 2.21 1.42 -18.44
CA PRO A 458 3.12 0.35 -18.02
C PRO A 458 2.39 -0.96 -17.68
N TYR A 459 1.06 -0.89 -17.50
CA TYR A 459 0.22 -2.05 -17.15
C TYR A 459 -0.50 -2.63 -18.38
N ALA A 460 -0.41 -1.96 -19.52
CA ALA A 460 -0.93 -2.48 -20.77
C ALA A 460 -0.08 -3.68 -21.15
N SER A 461 -0.72 -4.85 -21.12
CA SER A 461 -0.03 -6.03 -21.61
C SER A 461 0.12 -5.88 -23.12
N ASP A 462 1.35 -5.89 -23.62
CA ASP A 462 1.60 -5.92 -25.05
C ASP A 462 0.83 -7.11 -25.65
N PRO A 463 -0.15 -6.88 -26.54
CA PRO A 463 -0.92 -7.95 -27.17
C PRO A 463 0.00 -9.00 -27.81
N GLN A 464 1.15 -8.57 -28.34
CA GLN A 464 2.15 -9.45 -28.92
C GLN A 464 2.83 -10.33 -27.86
N GLN A 465 3.02 -9.85 -26.63
CA GLN A 465 3.54 -10.68 -25.54
C GLN A 465 2.51 -11.70 -25.05
N LEU A 466 1.22 -11.36 -24.98
CA LEU A 466 0.18 -12.35 -24.67
C LEU A 466 0.07 -13.42 -25.75
N GLU A 467 0.08 -13.04 -27.02
CA GLU A 467 0.08 -14.00 -28.12
C GLU A 467 1.34 -14.86 -28.10
N ARG A 468 2.52 -14.26 -27.91
CA ARG A 468 3.79 -15.01 -27.85
C ARG A 468 3.85 -15.97 -26.67
N ARG A 469 3.34 -15.59 -25.49
CA ARG A 469 3.27 -16.49 -24.32
C ARG A 469 2.29 -17.64 -24.55
N THR A 470 1.14 -17.35 -25.15
CA THR A 470 0.13 -18.37 -25.50
C THR A 470 0.69 -19.37 -26.52
N VAL A 471 1.34 -18.88 -27.58
CA VAL A 471 1.97 -19.71 -28.61
C VAL A 471 3.13 -20.53 -28.03
N LEU A 472 3.96 -19.94 -27.17
CA LEU A 472 5.10 -20.61 -26.57
C LEU A 472 4.68 -21.73 -25.60
N VAL A 473 3.65 -21.50 -24.77
CA VAL A 473 3.10 -22.52 -23.88
C VAL A 473 2.47 -23.67 -24.69
N ALA A 474 1.69 -23.35 -25.72
CA ALA A 474 1.10 -24.36 -26.60
C ALA A 474 2.18 -25.18 -27.35
N ALA A 475 3.26 -24.54 -27.81
CA ALA A 475 4.36 -25.21 -28.48
C ALA A 475 5.13 -26.15 -27.54
N ILE A 476 5.45 -25.70 -26.32
CA ILE A 476 6.14 -26.53 -25.31
C ILE A 476 5.28 -27.74 -24.93
N ALA A 477 3.99 -27.53 -24.67
CA ALA A 477 3.06 -28.63 -24.38
C ALA A 477 3.00 -29.63 -25.54
N GLY A 478 2.95 -29.15 -26.79
CA GLY A 478 2.99 -29.99 -27.99
C GLY A 478 4.26 -30.84 -28.08
N ILE A 479 5.44 -30.25 -27.82
CA ILE A 479 6.72 -30.97 -27.82
C ILE A 479 6.74 -32.06 -26.76
N ILE A 480 6.26 -31.77 -25.54
CA ILE A 480 6.20 -32.75 -24.44
C ILE A 480 5.32 -33.94 -24.83
N ILE A 481 4.13 -33.68 -25.38
CA ILE A 481 3.21 -34.73 -25.85
C ILE A 481 3.86 -35.57 -26.96
N LEU A 482 4.59 -34.94 -27.89
CA LEU A 482 5.31 -35.62 -28.96
C LEU A 482 6.40 -36.55 -28.42
N ILE A 483 7.19 -36.09 -27.44
CA ILE A 483 8.23 -36.88 -26.77
C ILE A 483 7.60 -38.07 -26.03
N ILE A 484 6.54 -37.84 -25.25
CA ILE A 484 5.83 -38.91 -24.55
C ILE A 484 5.29 -39.93 -25.56
N THR A 485 4.68 -39.48 -26.65
CA THR A 485 4.14 -40.36 -27.69
C THR A 485 5.24 -41.20 -28.35
N ALA A 486 6.36 -40.57 -28.71
CA ALA A 486 7.51 -41.25 -29.29
C ALA A 486 8.09 -42.30 -28.32
N LEU A 487 8.29 -41.95 -27.05
CA LEU A 487 8.74 -42.88 -26.01
C LEU A 487 7.76 -44.05 -25.84
N THR A 488 6.46 -43.77 -25.85
CA THR A 488 5.42 -44.82 -25.77
C THR A 488 5.49 -45.77 -26.96
N PHE A 489 5.75 -45.23 -28.16
CA PHE A 489 5.93 -46.01 -29.38
C PHE A 489 7.20 -46.85 -29.33
N PHE A 490 8.34 -46.29 -28.89
CA PHE A 490 9.59 -47.03 -28.72
C PHE A 490 9.47 -48.16 -27.68
N VAL A 491 8.76 -47.92 -26.57
CA VAL A 491 8.49 -48.95 -25.55
C VAL A 491 7.63 -50.07 -26.13
N LYS A 492 6.54 -49.76 -26.85
CA LYS A 492 5.71 -50.78 -27.51
C LYS A 492 6.47 -51.55 -28.58
N CYS A 493 7.24 -50.87 -29.42
CA CYS A 493 8.07 -51.51 -30.44
C CYS A 493 9.14 -52.41 -29.81
N ASN A 494 9.76 -52.00 -28.71
CA ASN A 494 10.73 -52.81 -27.99
C ASN A 494 10.07 -54.02 -27.31
N ALA A 495 8.91 -53.85 -26.68
CA ALA A 495 8.12 -54.93 -26.09
C ALA A 495 7.70 -55.96 -27.15
N ASN A 496 7.23 -55.50 -28.32
CA ASN A 496 6.85 -56.37 -29.42
C ASN A 496 8.07 -57.09 -30.01
N ARG A 497 9.22 -56.42 -30.16
CA ARG A 497 10.49 -57.05 -30.57
C ARG A 497 10.95 -58.12 -29.57
N ARG A 498 10.79 -57.89 -28.27
CA ARG A 498 11.15 -58.84 -27.20
C ARG A 498 10.22 -60.06 -27.21
N ASN A 499 8.91 -59.86 -27.39
CA ASN A 499 7.92 -60.94 -27.49
C ASN A 499 8.05 -61.75 -28.78
N SER A 500 8.36 -61.10 -29.91
CA SER A 500 8.68 -61.76 -31.19
C SER A 500 9.92 -62.66 -31.07
N ARG A 501 10.98 -62.19 -30.41
CA ARG A 501 12.19 -63.01 -30.12
C ARG A 501 11.90 -64.16 -29.15
N ARG A 502 10.97 -64.01 -28.20
CA ARG A 502 10.56 -65.08 -27.27
C ARG A 502 9.75 -66.17 -27.99
N ARG A 503 8.80 -65.82 -28.88
CA ARG A 503 8.04 -66.80 -29.67
C ARG A 503 8.91 -67.60 -30.64
N LYS A 504 9.96 -67.01 -31.22
CA LYS A 504 10.93 -67.76 -32.05
C LYS A 504 11.79 -68.78 -31.28
N ARG A 505 11.84 -68.74 -29.94
CA ARG A 505 12.54 -69.73 -29.11
C ARG A 505 11.63 -70.87 -28.60
N VAL A 506 10.32 -70.82 -28.83
CA VAL A 506 9.34 -71.78 -28.27
C VAL A 506 8.83 -72.80 -29.30
N ILE A 507 9.33 -72.78 -30.54
CA ILE A 507 9.08 -73.87 -31.51
C ILE A 507 10.23 -74.87 -31.37
N GLY A 508 10.11 -75.76 -30.38
CA GLY A 508 11.09 -76.83 -30.15
C GLY A 508 11.04 -77.38 -28.72
N GLY A 509 9.92 -77.99 -28.33
CA GLY A 509 9.84 -78.69 -27.04
C GLY A 509 8.40 -79.07 -26.72
N TRP A 510 8.11 -80.36 -26.85
CA TRP A 510 6.83 -81.00 -26.59
C TRP A 510 6.48 -80.98 -25.10
N GLU A 511 5.18 -80.92 -24.76
CA GLU A 511 4.71 -81.43 -23.47
C GLU A 511 3.35 -82.11 -23.64
N TYR A 512 3.27 -83.29 -23.03
CA TYR A 512 2.44 -84.46 -23.32
C TYR A 512 1.17 -84.45 -22.45
N GLU A 513 0.01 -84.73 -23.04
CA GLU A 513 -1.26 -84.92 -22.31
C GLU A 513 -1.25 -86.23 -21.52
N GLY A 514 -1.41 -86.15 -20.20
CA GLY A 514 -1.67 -87.27 -19.31
C GLY A 514 -3.06 -87.16 -18.68
N VAL A 515 -3.94 -88.08 -19.06
CA VAL A 515 -5.32 -88.24 -18.60
C VAL A 515 -5.35 -88.67 -17.11
N PRO A 516 -6.26 -88.15 -16.26
CA PRO A 516 -6.40 -88.64 -14.89
C PRO A 516 -7.27 -89.91 -14.81
N SER A 517 -6.83 -90.87 -14.01
CA SER A 517 -7.63 -91.95 -13.42
C SER A 517 -8.32 -91.50 -12.15
#